data_AF-A0A4R5H345-F1
#
_entry.id   AF-A0A4R5H345-F1
#
_cell.length_a   1.000
_cell.length_b   1.000
_cell.length_c   1.000
_cell.angle_alpha   90.00
_cell.angle_beta   90.00
_cell.angle_gamma   90.00
#
_symmetry.space_group_name_H-M   'P 1'
#
loop_
_entity.id
_entity.type
_entity.pdbx_description
1 polymer ?
#
loop_
_entity_poly.entity_id
_entity_poly.type
_entity_poly.pdbx_seq_one_letter_code
_entity_poly.pdbx_strand_id
1 'polypeptide(L)'
;MNTYEAKSIFLMLERAGKEGSGILSLSQKTHIKPSRLRRYLSTYSEFFTQVDSDLKYRLNTSNHFHGSTQDMLTALKSESRIDRIKQTFELYNVWPILTSALVLLAILNSSWDIF
;
A
#
# COMPACT_ATOMS: atom_id res chain seq x y z
N MET A 1 7.00 -0.52 -1.67
CA MET A 1 7.68 -1.73 -1.15
C MET A 1 6.98 -2.91 -1.77
N ASN A 2 7.66 -3.95 -2.23
CA ASN A 2 6.98 -5.16 -2.73
C ASN A 2 6.70 -6.14 -1.56
N THR A 3 5.86 -7.15 -1.80
CA THR A 3 5.44 -8.10 -0.76
C THR A 3 6.59 -8.97 -0.24
N TYR A 4 7.61 -9.27 -1.08
CA TYR A 4 8.78 -10.04 -0.65
C TYR A 4 9.66 -9.24 0.30
N GLU A 5 9.92 -7.97 -0.03
CA GLU A 5 10.65 -7.03 0.83
C GLU A 5 9.91 -6.83 2.17
N ALA A 6 8.59 -6.66 2.13
CA ALA A 6 7.76 -6.55 3.34
C ALA A 6 7.85 -7.80 4.22
N LYS A 7 7.72 -8.99 3.61
CA LYS A 7 7.87 -10.28 4.31
C LYS A 7 9.24 -10.40 4.97
N SER A 8 10.31 -10.03 4.26
CA SER A 8 11.65 -10.03 4.82
C SER A 8 11.76 -9.11 6.03
N ILE A 9 11.23 -7.87 5.96
CA ILE A 9 11.23 -6.96 7.10
C ILE A 9 10.50 -7.57 8.31
N PHE A 10 9.31 -8.11 8.12
CA PHE A 10 8.54 -8.71 9.21
C PHE A 10 9.28 -9.89 9.84
N LEU A 11 9.82 -10.82 9.05
CA LEU A 11 10.59 -11.95 9.58
C LEU A 11 11.84 -11.51 10.35
N MET A 12 12.50 -10.45 9.90
CA MET A 12 13.69 -9.94 10.60
C MET A 12 13.33 -9.28 11.93
N LEU A 13 12.19 -8.59 12.00
CA LEU A 13 11.67 -7.98 13.22
C LEU A 13 11.09 -9.01 14.19
N GLU A 14 10.43 -10.04 13.68
CA GLU A 14 9.95 -11.19 14.45
C GLU A 14 11.11 -11.92 15.12
N ARG A 15 12.19 -12.19 14.37
CA ARG A 15 13.42 -12.78 14.92
C ARG A 15 14.13 -11.89 15.94
N ALA A 16 14.05 -10.57 15.77
CA ALA A 16 14.64 -9.63 16.72
C ALA A 16 13.84 -9.52 18.03
N GLY A 17 12.56 -9.90 18.01
CA GLY A 17 11.71 -9.94 19.19
C GLY A 17 11.58 -8.58 19.88
N LYS A 18 11.65 -8.59 21.22
CA LYS A 18 11.41 -7.40 22.06
C LYS A 18 12.48 -6.31 21.89
N GLU A 19 13.72 -6.70 21.57
CA GLU A 19 14.85 -5.80 21.35
C GLU A 19 14.69 -4.95 20.09
N GLY A 20 13.95 -5.46 19.11
CA GLY A 20 13.78 -4.82 17.80
C GLY A 20 15.08 -4.74 16.99
N SER A 21 15.02 -4.03 15.87
CA SER A 21 16.14 -3.86 14.96
C SER A 21 16.22 -2.42 14.47
N GLY A 22 17.44 -1.88 14.42
CA GLY A 22 17.70 -0.56 13.88
C GLY A 22 17.62 -0.52 12.35
N ILE A 23 17.38 0.67 11.80
CA ILE A 23 17.21 0.86 10.35
C ILE A 23 18.45 0.41 9.55
N LEU A 24 19.66 0.69 10.05
CA LEU A 24 20.90 0.29 9.38
C LEU A 24 21.04 -1.23 9.34
N SER A 25 20.78 -1.91 10.46
CA SER A 25 20.81 -3.37 10.56
C SER A 25 19.75 -4.02 9.67
N LEU A 26 18.52 -3.48 9.64
CA LEU A 26 17.48 -3.92 8.72
C LEU A 26 17.91 -3.72 7.27
N SER A 27 18.50 -2.58 6.94
CA SER A 27 18.97 -2.24 5.60
C SER A 27 20.01 -3.24 5.09
N GLN A 28 21.01 -3.55 5.91
CA GLN A 28 22.05 -4.52 5.57
C GLN A 28 21.47 -5.92 5.34
N LYS A 29 20.58 -6.39 6.23
CA LYS A 29 20.05 -7.76 6.15
C LYS A 29 18.97 -7.96 5.09
N THR A 30 18.24 -6.90 4.73
CA THR A 30 17.17 -6.96 3.72
C THR A 30 17.62 -6.44 2.35
N HIS A 31 18.81 -5.84 2.26
CA HIS A 31 19.32 -5.10 1.09
C HIS A 31 18.40 -3.95 0.63
N ILE A 32 17.57 -3.41 1.53
CA ILE A 32 16.68 -2.28 1.26
C ILE A 32 17.34 -0.98 1.72
N LYS A 33 17.30 0.06 0.89
CA LYS A 33 17.90 1.37 1.24
C LYS A 33 17.27 1.96 2.53
N PRO A 34 18.07 2.58 3.42
CA PRO A 34 17.57 3.14 4.69
C PRO A 34 16.44 4.16 4.52
N SER A 35 16.50 5.02 3.50
CA SER A 35 15.44 6.00 3.20
C SER A 35 14.11 5.34 2.85
N ARG A 36 14.15 4.23 2.12
CA ARG A 36 12.96 3.45 1.74
C ARG A 36 12.39 2.69 2.93
N LEU A 37 13.25 2.18 3.82
CA LEU A 37 12.83 1.58 5.09
C LEU A 37 12.14 2.60 6.00
N ARG A 38 12.74 3.79 6.20
CA ARG A 38 12.12 4.88 6.99
C ARG A 38 10.72 5.19 6.51
N ARG A 39 10.58 5.43 5.19
CA ARG A 39 9.28 5.72 4.58
C ARG A 39 8.28 4.59 4.81
N TYR A 40 8.70 3.34 4.62
CA TYR A 40 7.79 2.20 4.79
C TYR A 40 7.35 2.01 6.25
N LEU A 41 8.28 2.09 7.20
CA LEU A 41 7.97 1.97 8.63
C LEU A 41 7.06 3.10 9.11
N SER A 42 7.22 4.33 8.59
CA SER A 42 6.33 5.44 8.90
C SER A 42 4.95 5.33 8.24
N THR A 43 4.89 4.85 6.99
CA THR A 43 3.60 4.68 6.27
C THR A 43 2.72 3.64 6.93
N TYR A 44 3.32 2.54 7.40
CA TYR A 44 2.59 1.44 8.04
C TYR A 44 2.84 1.43 9.55
N SER A 45 2.73 2.60 10.19
CA SER A 45 3.03 2.79 11.62
C SER A 45 2.17 1.91 12.54
N GLU A 46 1.03 1.42 12.07
CA GLU A 46 0.21 0.47 12.83
C GLU A 46 0.89 -0.90 12.98
N PHE A 47 1.71 -1.35 12.03
CA PHE A 47 2.38 -2.66 12.07
C PHE A 47 3.65 -2.65 12.91
N PHE A 48 4.21 -1.46 13.17
CA PHE A 48 5.51 -1.30 13.80
C PHE A 48 5.43 -0.48 15.07
N THR A 49 6.31 -0.76 16.01
CA THR A 49 6.48 0.07 17.21
C THR A 49 7.94 0.42 17.34
N GLN A 50 8.21 1.68 17.61
CA GLN A 50 9.57 2.15 17.88
C GLN A 50 9.95 1.78 19.31
N VAL A 51 11.18 1.30 19.49
CA VAL A 51 11.75 0.92 20.79
C VAL A 51 12.93 1.85 21.04
N ASP A 52 13.02 2.33 22.28
CA ASP A 52 13.96 3.37 22.72
C ASP A 52 13.75 4.71 21.99
N SER A 53 14.57 5.71 22.35
CA SER A 53 14.55 7.09 21.82
C SER A 53 14.95 7.17 20.34
N ASP A 54 14.12 6.57 19.48
CA ASP A 54 14.08 6.60 18.02
C ASP A 54 14.92 5.61 17.21
N LEU A 55 15.69 4.71 17.82
CA LEU A 55 16.73 4.00 17.06
C LEU A 55 16.36 2.61 16.57
N LYS A 56 15.35 1.95 17.16
CA LYS A 56 14.97 0.58 16.83
C LYS A 56 13.48 0.44 16.56
N TYR A 57 13.13 -0.55 15.74
CA TYR A 57 11.75 -0.90 15.43
C TYR A 57 11.50 -2.36 15.79
N ARG A 58 10.28 -2.68 16.23
CA ARG A 58 9.77 -4.05 16.41
C ARG A 58 8.38 -4.17 15.81
N LEU A 59 7.87 -5.40 15.71
CA LEU A 59 6.46 -5.61 15.37
C LEU A 59 5.57 -5.08 16.49
N ASN A 60 4.49 -4.41 16.11
CA ASN A 60 3.51 -3.94 17.05
C ASN A 60 2.65 -5.11 17.54
N THR A 61 2.72 -5.39 18.84
CA THR A 61 1.96 -6.46 19.51
C THR A 61 0.70 -5.95 20.21
N SER A 62 0.52 -4.63 20.29
CA SER A 62 -0.60 -3.98 21.00
C SER A 62 -1.79 -3.66 20.10
N ASN A 63 -1.66 -3.91 18.79
CA ASN A 63 -2.73 -3.74 17.81
C ASN A 63 -3.54 -5.04 17.64
N HIS A 64 -4.54 -4.99 16.76
CA HIS A 64 -5.38 -6.14 16.42
C HIS A 64 -4.65 -7.25 15.63
N PHE A 65 -3.43 -6.99 15.15
CA PHE A 65 -2.58 -8.01 14.52
C PHE A 65 -1.74 -8.77 15.56
N HIS A 66 -1.61 -8.28 16.79
CA HIS A 66 -0.84 -8.90 17.88
C HIS A 66 0.59 -9.34 17.50
N GLY A 67 1.24 -8.62 16.56
CA GLY A 67 2.57 -8.97 16.06
C GLY A 67 2.62 -10.13 15.07
N SER A 68 1.48 -10.60 14.57
CA SER A 68 1.39 -11.69 13.59
C SER A 68 1.87 -11.24 12.20
N THR A 69 3.05 -11.73 11.79
CA THR A 69 3.60 -11.51 10.44
C THR A 69 2.61 -11.91 9.35
N GLN A 70 1.86 -13.01 9.55
CA GLN A 70 0.94 -13.53 8.55
C GLN A 70 -0.29 -12.64 8.38
N ASP A 71 -0.84 -12.10 9.46
CA ASP A 71 -2.02 -11.23 9.40
C ASP A 71 -1.65 -9.87 8.81
N MET A 72 -0.50 -9.31 9.20
CA MET A 72 0.03 -8.07 8.61
C MET A 72 0.31 -8.21 7.11
N LEU A 73 0.86 -9.35 6.66
CA LEU A 73 1.05 -9.62 5.23
C LEU A 73 -0.27 -9.78 4.48
N THR A 74 -1.29 -10.33 5.13
CA THR A 74 -2.62 -10.49 4.54
C THR A 74 -3.30 -9.14 4.39
N ALA A 75 -3.19 -8.26 5.39
CA ALA A 75 -3.65 -6.88 5.33
C ALA A 75 -2.96 -6.07 4.21
N LEU A 76 -1.63 -6.18 4.09
CA LEU A 76 -0.89 -5.51 3.01
C LEU A 76 -1.36 -5.98 1.61
N LYS A 77 -1.68 -7.27 1.48
CA LYS A 77 -2.20 -7.84 0.23
C LYS A 77 -3.63 -7.39 -0.06
N SER A 78 -4.49 -7.23 0.95
CA SER A 78 -5.86 -6.77 0.75
C SER A 78 -5.91 -5.28 0.40
N GLU A 79 -5.11 -4.44 1.07
CA GLU A 79 -5.02 -3.01 0.77
C GLU A 79 -4.58 -2.76 -0.68
N SER A 80 -3.52 -3.43 -1.13
CA SER A 80 -3.08 -3.36 -2.54
C SER A 80 -4.10 -3.91 -3.55
N ARG A 81 -5.06 -4.74 -3.13
CA ARG A 81 -6.19 -5.15 -3.99
C ARG A 81 -7.27 -4.08 -4.02
N ILE A 82 -7.60 -3.49 -2.87
CA ILE A 82 -8.59 -2.42 -2.76
C ILE A 82 -8.16 -1.21 -3.60
N ASP A 83 -6.89 -0.81 -3.53
CA ASP A 83 -6.38 0.31 -4.34
C ASP A 83 -6.49 0.05 -5.84
N ARG A 84 -6.22 -1.18 -6.29
CA ARG A 84 -6.41 -1.56 -7.70
C ARG A 84 -7.87 -1.53 -8.11
N ILE A 85 -8.77 -2.00 -7.26
CA ILE A 85 -10.22 -1.95 -7.51
C ILE A 85 -10.69 -0.50 -7.59
N LYS A 86 -10.30 0.37 -6.64
CA LYS A 86 -10.62 1.80 -6.66
C LYS A 86 -10.14 2.48 -7.94
N GLN A 87 -8.89 2.23 -8.34
CA GLN A 87 -8.33 2.77 -9.58
C GLN A 87 -9.11 2.30 -10.82
N THR A 88 -9.59 1.05 -10.82
CA THR A 88 -10.41 0.50 -11.91
C THR A 88 -11.80 1.15 -11.95
N PHE A 89 -12.41 1.40 -10.79
CA PHE A 89 -13.69 2.10 -10.68
C PHE A 89 -13.58 3.58 -11.10
N GLU A 90 -12.51 4.28 -10.75
CA GLU A 90 -12.27 5.66 -11.19
C GLU A 90 -12.16 5.77 -12.71
N LEU A 91 -11.53 4.78 -13.37
CA LEU A 91 -11.46 4.72 -14.84
C LEU A 91 -12.82 4.42 -15.50
N TYR A 92 -13.70 3.67 -14.83
CA TYR A 92 -15.00 3.27 -15.38
C TYR A 92 -16.02 4.42 -15.37
N ASN A 93 -15.88 5.40 -14.48
CA ASN A 93 -16.77 6.56 -14.39
C ASN A 93 -16.51 7.65 -15.45
N VAL A 94 -15.43 7.55 -16.26
CA VAL A 94 -15.13 8.54 -17.30
C VAL A 94 -15.75 8.19 -18.66
N TRP A 95 -16.03 6.90 -18.89
CA TRP A 95 -16.53 6.40 -20.18
C TRP A 95 -17.98 6.83 -20.53
N PRO A 96 -18.97 6.82 -19.60
CA PRO A 96 -20.35 7.17 -19.96
C PRO A 96 -20.55 8.67 -20.26
N ILE A 97 -19.66 9.55 -19.78
CA ILE A 97 -19.73 10.99 -20.06
C ILE A 97 -19.26 11.27 -21.50
N LEU A 98 -18.22 10.57 -21.97
CA LEU A 98 -17.72 10.73 -23.33
C LEU A 98 -18.66 10.15 -24.38
N THR A 99 -19.34 9.04 -24.09
CA THR A 99 -20.28 8.42 -25.04
C THR A 99 -21.59 9.20 -25.15
N SER A 100 -22.10 9.76 -24.05
CA SER A 100 -23.32 10.59 -24.07
C SER A 100 -23.14 11.89 -24.85
N ALA A 101 -21.98 12.56 -24.73
CA ALA A 101 -21.65 13.73 -25.55
C ALA A 101 -21.56 13.40 -27.06
N LEU A 102 -21.01 12.24 -27.42
CA LEU A 102 -20.90 11.77 -28.80
C LEU A 102 -22.27 11.43 -29.42
N VAL A 103 -23.16 10.82 -28.63
CA VAL A 103 -24.55 10.56 -29.05
C VAL A 103 -25.34 11.85 -29.24
N LEU A 104 -25.18 12.84 -28.34
CA LEU A 104 -25.82 14.15 -28.48
C LEU A 104 -25.32 14.91 -29.72
N LEU A 105 -24.03 14.86 -30.01
CA LEU A 105 -23.46 15.45 -31.23
C LEU A 105 -23.97 14.76 -32.51
N ALA A 106 -24.11 13.44 -32.51
CA ALA A 106 -24.65 12.69 -33.66
C ALA A 106 -26.13 13.03 -33.92
N ILE A 107 -26.94 13.15 -32.86
CA ILE A 107 -28.36 13.52 -32.96
C ILE A 107 -28.51 14.94 -33.51
N LEU A 108 -27.72 15.90 -33.00
CA LEU A 108 -27.69 17.28 -33.50
C LEU A 108 -27.31 17.36 -34.97
N ASN A 109 -26.30 16.60 -35.42
CA ASN A 109 -25.89 16.63 -36.82
C ASN A 109 -26.93 16.00 -37.76
N SER A 110 -27.60 14.92 -37.34
CA SER A 110 -28.67 14.26 -38.13
C SER A 110 -29.95 15.09 -38.28
N SER A 111 -30.12 16.13 -37.46
CA SER A 111 -31.30 17.00 -37.48
C SER A 111 -31.25 18.07 -38.59
N TRP A 112 -30.10 18.27 -39.24
CA TRP A 112 -29.91 19.24 -40.31
C TRP A 112 -30.08 18.66 -41.73
N ASP A 113 -30.25 17.34 -41.87
CA ASP A 113 -30.43 16.67 -43.17
C ASP A 113 -31.91 16.47 -43.58
N ILE A 114 -32.88 17.03 -42.85
CA ILE A 114 -34.33 16.87 -43.12
C ILE A 114 -35.04 18.21 -43.45
N PHE A 115 -34.32 19.23 -43.92
CA PHE A 115 -34.94 20.41 -44.52
C PHE A 115 -34.28 20.83 -45.83
#